data_AF-A0A5N5Q3X6-F1
#
_entry.id   AF-A0A5N5Q3X6-F1
#
_cell.length_a   1.000
_cell.length_b   1.000
_cell.length_c   1.000
_cell.angle_alpha   90.00
_cell.angle_beta   90.00
_cell.angle_gamma   90.00
#
_symmetry.space_group_name_H-M   'P 1'
#
loop_
_entity.id
_entity.type
_entity.pdbx_description
1 polymer ?
#
loop_
_entity_poly.entity_id
_entity_poly.type
_entity_poly.pdbx_seq_one_letter_code
_entity_poly.pdbx_strand_id
1 'polypeptide(L)'
;MEVLPQLQAVNKNILEEHLQSIGVETYDDLRFVTEADLMTALRPVEARKLLSAWKQKYHTPEKSSPSCVEASPTQSLPSLSVSPQSSSSSSSSSPGLDTQWDVNFEIPWSKFPEEVMQALERGKRPGPKLRRQMVRIVVTEMMQKCPHVGKKHSTDGATKMVAKYPSSVQDVIEGDIVGTGYHSLVKQLQNRIENVRRTSTPKIRKRKHQTDDSDQTDEIPLEDRAALQDTYGCIKWNVKFLPLEETQESQQQKMEKLKVMFQHSDANPEEIKCLMKSTFYTQRQHVNQGKSIKCLREEWPFWFEELVMSVHFMELTGIDLKETFTRNLDLKGKRLLDYMTTVCVNKSKKFLQNYARLQRIRGLQSGCSDDVIEMILLLLSYFDEKEESMFFHVEDTCLAEEVQLEQVPLTPVVIVCGQSCYSSTRYMLSLDLNLINTNISSFISALCLMFGSYYCFNIHYPSELASTLEFLQRCFFSINPEKGTKVENKTSSQREPSSPHPDTGTLRSRVCVKP
;
A
#
# COMPACT_ATOMS: atom_id res chain seq x y z
N MET A 1 27.32 32.04 -23.91
CA MET A 1 28.67 31.42 -23.88
C MET A 1 29.64 32.03 -22.87
N GLU A 2 29.40 33.22 -22.31
CA GLU A 2 30.29 33.85 -21.29
C GLU A 2 30.46 33.06 -19.98
N VAL A 3 29.56 32.10 -19.73
CA VAL A 3 29.48 31.30 -18.50
C VAL A 3 30.54 30.19 -18.44
N LEU A 4 31.04 29.74 -19.59
CA LEU A 4 32.04 28.68 -19.71
C LEU A 4 33.25 29.17 -20.52
N PRO A 5 34.06 30.10 -19.98
CA PRO A 5 35.20 30.66 -20.69
C PRO A 5 36.30 29.64 -20.99
N GLN A 6 36.32 28.52 -20.25
CA GLN A 6 37.27 27.41 -20.43
C GLN A 6 36.82 26.36 -21.48
N LEU A 7 35.64 26.51 -22.08
CA LEU A 7 35.18 25.62 -23.14
C LEU A 7 35.98 25.94 -24.42
N GLN A 8 36.69 24.94 -24.97
CA GLN A 8 37.44 25.09 -26.22
C GLN A 8 36.52 25.56 -27.36
N ALA A 9 37.04 26.36 -28.30
CA ALA A 9 36.23 26.92 -29.40
C ALA A 9 35.50 25.83 -30.21
N VAL A 10 36.12 24.66 -30.38
CA VAL A 10 35.51 23.49 -31.04
C VAL A 10 34.25 23.02 -30.32
N ASN A 11 34.27 22.98 -28.99
CA ASN A 11 33.12 22.56 -28.17
C ASN A 11 32.01 23.62 -28.14
N LYS A 12 32.31 24.87 -28.49
CA LYS A 12 31.30 25.94 -28.60
C LYS A 12 30.43 25.76 -29.84
N ASN A 13 31.05 25.44 -30.98
CA ASN A 13 30.33 25.20 -32.23
C ASN A 13 29.46 23.93 -32.13
N ILE A 14 30.00 22.86 -31.52
CA ILE A 14 29.24 21.62 -31.28
C ILE A 14 28.01 21.88 -30.41
N LEU A 15 28.15 22.71 -29.37
CA LEU A 15 27.02 23.06 -28.52
C LEU A 15 25.97 23.90 -29.27
N GLU A 16 26.39 24.82 -30.12
CA GLU A 16 25.49 25.66 -30.92
C GLU A 16 24.71 24.84 -31.96
N GLU A 17 25.39 23.96 -32.70
CA GLU A 17 24.75 23.01 -33.62
C GLU A 17 23.78 22.06 -32.89
N HIS A 18 24.17 21.58 -31.71
CA HIS A 18 23.32 20.71 -30.91
C HIS A 18 22.06 21.44 -30.41
N LEU A 19 22.19 22.68 -29.95
CA LEU A 19 21.04 23.50 -29.54
C LEU A 19 20.07 23.76 -30.70
N GLN A 20 20.58 24.04 -31.90
CA GLN A 20 19.74 24.15 -33.11
C GLN A 20 19.05 22.83 -33.45
N SER A 21 19.74 21.69 -33.29
CA SER A 21 19.19 20.36 -33.57
C SER A 21 18.01 19.97 -32.66
N ILE A 22 17.98 20.52 -31.44
CA ILE A 22 16.87 20.32 -30.48
C ILE A 22 15.81 21.42 -30.56
N GLY A 23 15.88 22.30 -31.57
CA GLY A 23 14.85 23.30 -31.86
C GLY A 23 14.99 24.64 -31.12
N VAL A 24 16.18 24.98 -30.62
CA VAL A 24 16.45 26.30 -30.02
C VAL A 24 16.76 27.29 -31.14
N GLU A 25 15.84 28.23 -31.40
CA GLU A 25 16.00 29.25 -32.45
C GLU A 25 16.26 30.65 -31.86
N THR A 26 15.71 30.91 -30.68
CA THR A 26 15.78 32.22 -30.00
C THR A 26 16.37 32.09 -28.60
N TYR A 27 16.77 33.24 -28.03
CA TYR A 27 17.23 33.29 -26.65
C TYR A 27 16.14 32.87 -25.66
N ASP A 28 14.86 33.11 -25.94
CA ASP A 28 13.76 32.75 -25.05
C ASP A 28 13.54 31.23 -24.98
N ASP A 29 13.93 30.47 -26.02
CA ASP A 29 13.75 29.02 -26.07
C ASP A 29 14.66 28.29 -25.08
N LEU A 30 15.74 28.93 -24.64
CA LEU A 30 16.67 28.39 -23.64
C LEU A 30 16.00 28.11 -22.28
N ARG A 31 14.82 28.69 -22.00
CA ARG A 31 14.03 28.39 -20.79
C ARG A 31 13.42 26.99 -20.79
N PHE A 32 13.29 26.37 -21.96
CA PHE A 32 12.72 25.03 -22.13
C PHE A 32 13.77 23.93 -22.20
N VAL A 33 15.06 24.29 -22.29
CA VAL A 33 16.18 23.33 -22.36
C VAL A 33 16.42 22.70 -20.98
N THR A 34 16.51 21.37 -20.93
CA THR A 34 16.74 20.59 -19.71
C THR A 34 18.17 20.06 -19.62
N GLU A 35 18.55 19.48 -18.47
CA GLU A 35 19.87 18.86 -18.31
C GLU A 35 20.06 17.71 -19.31
N ALA A 36 19.03 16.87 -19.50
CA ALA A 36 19.09 15.73 -20.41
C ALA A 36 19.42 16.15 -21.85
N ASP A 37 18.87 17.28 -22.31
CA ASP A 37 19.08 17.81 -23.66
C ASP A 37 20.52 18.26 -23.88
N LEU A 38 21.28 18.58 -22.83
CA LEU A 38 22.66 19.07 -22.93
C LEU A 38 23.71 17.97 -22.72
N MET A 39 23.32 16.81 -22.20
CA MET A 39 24.23 15.71 -21.84
C MET A 39 24.90 15.03 -23.04
N THR A 40 24.34 15.22 -24.25
CA THR A 40 24.90 14.73 -25.50
C THR A 40 26.05 15.60 -26.02
N ALA A 41 26.08 16.89 -25.65
CA ALA A 41 27.07 17.87 -26.11
C ALA A 41 28.04 18.34 -25.00
N LEU A 42 27.66 18.19 -23.72
CA LEU A 42 28.41 18.68 -22.57
C LEU A 42 28.55 17.62 -21.47
N ARG A 43 29.61 17.72 -20.67
CA ARG A 43 29.72 16.91 -19.45
C ARG A 43 28.68 17.38 -18.42
N PRO A 44 28.22 16.49 -17.53
CA PRO A 44 27.14 16.81 -16.59
C PRO A 44 27.35 18.08 -15.76
N VAL A 45 28.58 18.37 -15.33
CA VAL A 45 28.87 19.58 -14.54
C VAL A 45 28.83 20.86 -15.40
N GLU A 46 29.21 20.76 -16.68
CA GLU A 46 29.16 21.89 -17.62
C GLU A 46 27.71 22.22 -18.00
N ALA A 47 26.89 21.19 -18.25
CA ALA A 47 25.45 21.32 -18.49
C ALA A 47 24.74 22.02 -17.31
N ARG A 48 25.00 21.58 -16.07
CA ARG A 48 24.42 22.22 -14.87
C ARG A 48 24.85 23.67 -14.68
N LYS A 49 26.13 23.98 -14.93
CA LYS A 49 26.64 25.36 -14.84
C LYS A 49 25.98 26.26 -15.88
N LEU A 50 25.80 25.77 -17.09
CA LEU A 50 25.15 26.51 -18.18
C LEU A 50 23.67 26.79 -17.86
N LEU A 51 22.93 25.76 -17.43
CA LEU A 51 21.52 25.90 -17.03
C LEU A 51 21.34 26.84 -15.84
N SER A 52 22.23 26.77 -14.84
CA SER A 52 22.20 27.67 -13.70
C SER A 52 22.35 29.13 -14.12
N ALA A 53 23.21 29.43 -15.09
CA ALA A 53 23.44 30.79 -15.53
C ALA A 53 22.35 31.33 -16.45
N TRP A 54 21.75 30.49 -17.30
CA TRP A 54 20.55 30.85 -18.06
C TRP A 54 19.42 31.20 -17.11
N LYS A 55 19.13 30.34 -16.13
CA LYS A 55 18.11 30.59 -15.09
C LYS A 55 18.37 31.88 -14.32
N GLN A 56 19.63 32.20 -13.99
CA GLN A 56 19.97 33.45 -13.31
C GLN A 56 19.71 34.69 -14.18
N LYS A 57 19.97 34.65 -15.49
CA LYS A 57 19.69 35.78 -16.38
C LYS A 57 18.19 36.09 -16.51
N TYR A 58 17.31 35.09 -16.41
CA TYR A 58 15.85 35.31 -16.42
C TYR A 58 15.29 35.78 -15.06
N HIS A 59 16.06 35.66 -13.97
CA HIS A 59 15.65 36.09 -12.63
C HIS A 59 16.12 37.51 -12.25
N THR A 60 16.88 38.20 -13.10
CA THR A 60 17.25 39.61 -12.91
C THR A 60 16.27 40.54 -13.64
N PRO A 61 15.40 41.29 -12.93
CA PRO A 61 14.62 42.34 -13.56
C PRO A 61 15.52 43.55 -13.83
N GLU A 62 15.67 43.94 -15.09
CA GLU A 62 16.24 45.24 -15.44
C GLU A 62 15.32 46.35 -14.91
N LYS A 63 15.69 46.93 -13.75
CA LYS A 63 15.28 48.27 -13.37
C LYS A 63 16.30 49.27 -13.91
N SER A 64 15.93 49.95 -14.98
CA SER A 64 16.46 51.27 -15.30
C SER A 64 15.33 52.14 -15.84
N SER A 65 14.76 52.96 -14.95
CA SER A 65 14.08 54.21 -15.30
C SER A 65 15.10 55.36 -15.17
N PRO A 66 14.90 56.50 -15.85
CA PRO A 66 14.06 57.56 -15.26
C PRO A 66 13.24 58.37 -16.28
N SER A 67 12.01 58.78 -15.92
CA SER A 67 11.54 60.19 -15.75
C SER A 67 10.23 60.31 -16.59
N CYS A 68 9.15 61.03 -16.29
CA CYS A 68 8.85 62.21 -15.47
C CYS A 68 7.30 62.35 -15.38
N VAL A 69 6.75 62.95 -14.29
CA VAL A 69 5.47 63.73 -14.08
C VAL A 69 4.15 63.27 -14.78
N GLU A 70 2.96 63.27 -14.15
CA GLU A 70 2.27 64.37 -13.46
C GLU A 70 0.92 63.94 -12.80
N ALA A 71 0.62 64.56 -11.66
CA ALA A 71 -0.65 64.94 -10.98
C ALA A 71 -1.94 64.06 -10.97
N SER A 72 -2.32 63.61 -9.74
CA SER A 72 -3.54 63.87 -8.89
C SER A 72 -4.93 64.17 -9.49
N PRO A 73 -6.05 64.23 -8.70
CA PRO A 73 -6.38 63.71 -7.34
C PRO A 73 -7.76 62.96 -7.27
N THR A 74 -7.96 62.02 -6.34
CA THR A 74 -8.72 62.14 -5.05
C THR A 74 -10.13 62.75 -5.11
N GLN A 75 -11.16 62.00 -4.68
CA GLN A 75 -12.26 62.53 -3.86
C GLN A 75 -13.04 61.41 -3.11
N SER A 76 -13.58 61.85 -1.97
CA SER A 76 -14.01 61.15 -0.77
C SER A 76 -15.51 60.79 -0.69
N LEU A 77 -15.83 59.73 0.08
CA LEU A 77 -16.91 59.49 1.09
C LEU A 77 -17.97 60.61 1.35
N PRO A 78 -19.16 60.37 2.00
CA PRO A 78 -19.57 59.22 2.86
C PRO A 78 -21.07 58.77 2.87
N SER A 79 -21.30 57.61 3.50
CA SER A 79 -22.39 57.12 4.38
C SER A 79 -23.84 57.64 4.30
N LEU A 80 -24.81 56.69 4.33
CA LEU A 80 -26.04 56.75 5.14
C LEU A 80 -26.53 55.32 5.47
N SER A 81 -27.34 55.23 6.50
CA SER A 81 -27.42 54.18 7.52
C SER A 81 -28.78 53.45 7.59
N VAL A 82 -28.77 52.35 8.36
CA VAL A 82 -29.87 51.68 9.12
C VAL A 82 -30.68 50.56 8.43
N SER A 83 -30.71 49.42 9.16
CA SER A 83 -31.41 48.13 8.97
C SER A 83 -32.95 48.22 9.16
N PRO A 84 -33.81 47.15 9.08
CA PRO A 84 -33.75 45.94 9.96
C PRO A 84 -34.40 44.61 9.44
N GLN A 85 -34.22 43.53 10.24
CA GLN A 85 -35.09 42.30 10.41
C GLN A 85 -35.31 41.34 9.21
N SER A 86 -35.55 40.02 9.33
CA SER A 86 -35.44 38.97 10.36
C SER A 86 -35.84 37.62 9.71
N SER A 87 -35.26 36.51 10.20
CA SER A 87 -35.80 35.11 10.27
C SER A 87 -36.38 34.38 9.04
N SER A 88 -35.86 33.17 8.75
CA SER A 88 -36.62 31.90 8.85
C SER A 88 -35.78 30.66 8.51
N SER A 89 -35.87 29.67 9.38
CA SER A 89 -35.48 28.27 9.26
C SER A 89 -36.35 27.47 8.27
N SER A 90 -35.79 26.47 7.59
CA SER A 90 -36.53 25.23 7.28
C SER A 90 -35.59 24.04 7.00
N SER A 91 -35.95 22.94 7.64
CA SER A 91 -35.37 21.60 7.62
C SER A 91 -35.90 20.75 6.47
N SER A 92 -35.09 19.82 5.95
CA SER A 92 -35.59 18.66 5.21
C SER A 92 -34.88 17.39 5.68
N SER A 93 -35.65 16.50 6.30
CA SER A 93 -35.25 15.17 6.78
C SER A 93 -36.03 14.09 6.05
N SER A 94 -35.37 12.95 5.81
CA SER A 94 -35.95 11.63 5.49
C SER A 94 -35.01 10.52 6.01
N PRO A 95 -35.51 9.31 6.34
CA PRO A 95 -35.38 8.79 7.70
C PRO A 95 -34.81 7.34 7.85
N GLY A 96 -34.34 7.02 9.07
CA GLY A 96 -34.63 5.73 9.71
C GLY A 96 -33.49 4.87 10.27
N LEU A 97 -32.96 5.20 11.46
CA LEU A 97 -32.78 4.30 12.62
C LEU A 97 -32.04 5.06 13.76
N ASP A 98 -32.78 5.36 14.84
CA ASP A 98 -32.36 5.59 16.24
C ASP A 98 -31.17 6.54 16.56
N THR A 99 -31.23 7.54 17.44
CA THR A 99 -32.24 8.12 18.34
C THR A 99 -31.56 9.39 18.89
N GLN A 100 -32.31 10.30 19.50
CA GLN A 100 -31.93 11.54 20.21
C GLN A 100 -30.79 11.49 21.29
N TRP A 101 -29.85 10.55 21.24
CA TRP A 101 -28.80 10.36 22.24
C TRP A 101 -27.73 11.47 22.18
N ASP A 102 -27.52 12.04 21.01
CA ASP A 102 -26.52 13.04 20.68
C ASP A 102 -26.69 14.33 21.49
N VAL A 103 -27.93 14.66 21.88
CA VAL A 103 -28.21 15.81 22.76
C VAL A 103 -28.04 15.43 24.24
N ASN A 104 -28.42 14.20 24.62
CA ASN A 104 -28.57 13.76 26.01
C ASN A 104 -27.47 12.81 26.52
N PHE A 105 -26.36 12.63 25.79
CA PHE A 105 -25.26 11.79 26.27
C PHE A 105 -24.68 12.34 27.57
N GLU A 106 -24.80 11.57 28.66
CA GLU A 106 -24.18 11.87 29.93
C GLU A 106 -22.84 11.15 30.06
N ILE A 107 -21.85 11.86 30.58
CA ILE A 107 -20.55 11.25 30.87
C ILE A 107 -20.74 10.24 32.02
N PRO A 108 -20.25 9.00 31.88
CA PRO A 108 -20.45 7.92 32.85
C PRO A 108 -19.55 8.09 34.09
N TRP A 109 -19.72 9.18 34.85
CA TRP A 109 -18.88 9.54 35.99
C TRP A 109 -18.79 8.43 37.04
N SER A 110 -19.90 7.73 37.31
CA SER A 110 -19.96 6.62 38.27
C SER A 110 -19.18 5.38 37.84
N LYS A 111 -18.81 5.25 36.56
CA LYS A 111 -18.00 4.15 36.03
C LYS A 111 -16.49 4.46 36.06
N PHE A 112 -16.10 5.68 36.42
CA PHE A 112 -14.68 6.02 36.52
C PHE A 112 -14.07 5.39 37.77
N PRO A 113 -12.81 4.90 37.69
CA PRO A 113 -12.09 4.43 38.86
C PRO A 113 -12.04 5.52 39.94
N GLU A 114 -12.06 5.10 41.20
CA GLU A 114 -12.02 5.97 42.36
C GLU A 114 -10.82 6.93 42.30
N GLU A 115 -9.67 6.46 41.83
CA GLU A 115 -8.46 7.28 41.68
C GLU A 115 -8.61 8.37 40.60
N VAL A 116 -9.42 8.13 39.57
CA VAL A 116 -9.75 9.15 38.55
C VAL A 116 -10.65 10.20 39.17
N MET A 117 -11.71 9.79 39.89
CA MET A 117 -12.66 10.71 40.50
C MET A 117 -12.00 11.59 41.56
N GLN A 118 -11.17 11.02 42.43
CA GLN A 118 -10.42 11.79 43.43
C GLN A 118 -9.45 12.81 42.80
N ALA A 119 -8.82 12.47 41.66
CA ALA A 119 -7.99 13.43 40.95
C ALA A 119 -8.82 14.60 40.39
N LEU A 120 -9.96 14.29 39.77
CA LEU A 120 -10.87 15.29 39.21
C LEU A 120 -11.43 16.24 40.28
N GLU A 121 -11.91 15.71 41.40
CA GLU A 121 -12.48 16.48 42.51
C GLU A 121 -11.45 17.37 43.22
N ARG A 122 -10.19 16.93 43.29
CA ARG A 122 -9.09 17.71 43.88
C ARG A 122 -8.50 18.75 42.92
N GLY A 123 -9.09 18.94 41.73
CA GLY A 123 -8.59 19.89 40.74
C GLY A 123 -7.24 19.49 40.13
N LYS A 124 -6.87 18.20 40.19
CA LYS A 124 -5.57 17.70 39.70
C LYS A 124 -5.74 16.97 38.38
N ARG A 125 -4.86 17.28 37.42
CA ARG A 125 -4.83 16.60 36.12
C ARG A 125 -4.51 15.11 36.30
N PRO A 126 -5.39 14.17 35.86
CA PRO A 126 -5.10 12.75 35.95
C PRO A 126 -3.83 12.39 35.17
N GLY A 127 -2.98 11.54 35.75
CA GLY A 127 -1.78 11.06 35.07
C GLY A 127 -2.08 10.28 33.77
N PRO A 128 -1.11 10.07 32.88
CA PRO A 128 -1.36 9.51 31.54
C PRO A 128 -2.11 8.18 31.51
N LYS A 129 -1.83 7.27 32.46
CA LYS A 129 -2.51 5.96 32.57
C LYS A 129 -3.99 6.12 32.92
N LEU A 130 -4.28 6.94 33.94
CA LEU A 130 -5.63 7.23 34.42
C LEU A 130 -6.45 7.99 33.37
N ARG A 131 -5.84 8.97 32.70
CA ARG A 131 -6.48 9.71 31.58
C ARG A 131 -6.86 8.78 30.43
N ARG A 132 -6.00 7.82 30.07
CA ARG A 132 -6.33 6.80 29.04
C ARG A 132 -7.48 5.88 29.48
N GLN A 133 -7.56 5.49 30.75
CA GLN A 133 -8.67 4.69 31.26
C GLN A 133 -10.00 5.45 31.20
N MET A 134 -10.00 6.72 31.63
CA MET A 134 -11.14 7.62 31.51
C MET A 134 -11.63 7.70 30.05
N VAL A 135 -10.73 7.96 29.09
CA VAL A 135 -11.04 8.00 27.65
C VAL A 135 -11.62 6.68 27.15
N ARG A 136 -11.07 5.53 27.59
CA ARG A 136 -11.58 4.20 27.20
C ARG A 136 -13.01 3.98 27.66
N ILE A 137 -13.33 4.32 28.92
CA ILE A 137 -14.66 4.14 29.50
C ILE A 137 -15.68 5.01 28.75
N VAL A 138 -15.36 6.28 28.52
CA VAL A 138 -16.25 7.20 27.79
C VAL A 138 -16.53 6.67 26.39
N VAL A 139 -15.51 6.25 25.64
CA VAL A 139 -15.72 5.71 24.29
C VAL A 139 -16.52 4.40 24.30
N THR A 140 -16.28 3.51 25.26
CA THR A 140 -17.06 2.27 25.40
C THR A 140 -18.54 2.57 25.58
N GLU A 141 -18.90 3.53 26.44
CA GLU A 141 -20.30 3.91 26.64
C GLU A 141 -20.91 4.62 25.42
N MET A 142 -20.14 5.48 24.75
CA MET A 142 -20.58 6.10 23.48
C MET A 142 -20.87 5.04 22.41
N MET A 143 -20.01 4.04 22.26
CA MET A 143 -20.15 3.00 21.24
C MET A 143 -21.26 1.98 21.56
N GLN A 144 -21.60 1.77 22.83
CA GLN A 144 -22.79 0.99 23.22
C GLN A 144 -24.10 1.68 22.78
N LYS A 145 -24.12 3.02 22.72
CA LYS A 145 -25.29 3.79 22.30
C LYS A 145 -25.38 3.92 20.78
N CYS A 146 -24.25 4.16 20.11
CA CYS A 146 -24.20 4.27 18.66
C CYS A 146 -22.92 3.64 18.10
N PRO A 147 -23.02 2.62 17.23
CA PRO A 147 -21.85 2.05 16.54
C PRO A 147 -21.11 3.09 15.67
N HIS A 148 -21.79 4.16 15.26
CA HIS A 148 -21.28 5.19 14.35
C HIS A 148 -20.97 6.55 15.03
N VAL A 149 -20.28 6.53 16.19
CA VAL A 149 -19.77 7.76 16.85
C VAL A 149 -18.89 8.63 15.91
N GLY A 150 -19.43 9.74 15.40
CA GLY A 150 -18.71 10.73 14.57
C GLY A 150 -17.90 11.79 15.35
N LYS A 151 -17.23 12.70 14.61
CA LYS A 151 -16.39 13.79 15.17
C LYS A 151 -17.15 14.70 16.16
N LYS A 152 -18.43 15.01 15.86
CA LYS A 152 -19.28 15.85 16.72
C LYS A 152 -19.42 15.31 18.15
N HIS A 153 -19.68 14.00 18.29
CA HIS A 153 -19.89 13.37 19.60
C HIS A 153 -18.63 13.36 20.48
N SER A 154 -17.45 13.21 19.86
CA SER A 154 -16.19 13.26 20.60
C SER A 154 -15.88 14.68 21.06
N THR A 155 -16.24 15.70 20.26
CA THR A 155 -16.20 17.10 20.67
C THR A 155 -17.17 17.38 21.82
N ASP A 156 -18.44 16.99 21.70
CA ASP A 156 -19.45 17.24 22.73
C ASP A 156 -19.10 16.55 24.07
N GLY A 157 -18.59 15.31 24.00
CA GLY A 157 -18.11 14.58 25.18
C GLY A 157 -16.93 15.30 25.86
N ALA A 158 -15.96 15.76 25.09
CA ALA A 158 -14.82 16.50 25.64
C ALA A 158 -15.24 17.84 26.28
N THR A 159 -16.14 18.57 25.62
CA THR A 159 -16.67 19.85 26.13
C THR A 159 -17.42 19.65 27.45
N LYS A 160 -18.30 18.63 27.54
CA LYS A 160 -19.01 18.28 28.79
C LYS A 160 -18.05 17.92 29.92
N MET A 161 -16.96 17.20 29.61
CA MET A 161 -15.96 16.82 30.61
C MET A 161 -15.16 18.01 31.13
N VAL A 162 -14.74 18.91 30.24
CA VAL A 162 -14.01 20.12 30.61
C VAL A 162 -14.90 21.11 31.36
N ALA A 163 -16.18 21.25 30.98
CA ALA A 163 -17.12 22.12 31.68
C ALA A 163 -17.32 21.71 33.15
N LYS A 164 -17.32 20.41 33.45
CA LYS A 164 -17.48 19.91 34.83
C LYS A 164 -16.20 20.01 35.66
N TYR A 165 -15.04 19.73 35.06
CA TYR A 165 -13.74 19.71 35.74
C TYR A 165 -12.67 20.49 34.98
N PRO A 166 -12.79 21.83 34.85
CA PRO A 166 -11.89 22.63 34.04
C PRO A 166 -10.44 22.53 34.55
N SER A 167 -10.21 22.67 35.85
CA SER A 167 -8.87 22.62 36.47
C SER A 167 -8.13 21.29 36.26
N SER A 168 -8.86 20.20 36.07
CA SER A 168 -8.31 18.84 35.97
C SER A 168 -8.20 18.35 34.52
N VAL A 169 -9.06 18.82 33.62
CA VAL A 169 -9.21 18.24 32.27
C VAL A 169 -8.76 19.20 31.17
N GLN A 170 -8.95 20.51 31.37
CA GLN A 170 -8.66 21.56 30.38
C GLN A 170 -7.18 21.61 30.02
N ASP A 171 -6.88 21.85 28.75
CA ASP A 171 -5.52 22.00 28.23
C ASP A 171 -4.96 23.36 28.62
N VAL A 172 -4.22 23.38 29.72
CA VAL A 172 -3.52 24.55 30.24
C VAL A 172 -2.01 24.29 30.24
N ILE A 173 -1.24 25.21 29.65
CA ILE A 173 0.23 25.23 29.70
C ILE A 173 0.63 26.56 30.32
N GLU A 174 1.40 26.52 31.41
CA GLU A 174 1.93 27.71 32.10
C GLU A 174 0.88 28.75 32.53
N GLY A 175 -0.38 28.32 32.69
CA GLY A 175 -1.50 29.18 33.08
C GLY A 175 -2.41 29.60 31.92
N ASP A 176 -1.96 29.40 30.67
CA ASP A 176 -2.72 29.76 29.48
C ASP A 176 -3.49 28.58 28.89
N ILE A 177 -4.72 28.84 28.43
CA ILE A 177 -5.57 27.86 27.77
C ILE A 177 -5.06 27.66 26.34
N VAL A 178 -4.69 26.42 26.00
CA VAL A 178 -4.17 26.07 24.68
C VAL A 178 -5.32 25.75 23.72
N GLY A 179 -5.43 26.52 22.65
CA GLY A 179 -6.46 26.34 21.62
C GLY A 179 -7.87 26.47 22.20
N THR A 180 -8.73 25.48 21.95
CA THR A 180 -10.09 25.44 22.52
C THR A 180 -10.13 24.96 23.98
N GLY A 181 -9.00 24.60 24.58
CA GLY A 181 -8.92 24.05 25.94
C GLY A 181 -9.37 22.59 26.09
N TYR A 182 -9.96 21.97 25.07
CA TYR A 182 -10.38 20.56 25.09
C TYR A 182 -9.80 19.74 23.93
N HIS A 183 -8.99 20.36 23.06
CA HIS A 183 -8.51 19.78 21.82
C HIS A 183 -7.75 18.46 22.02
N SER A 184 -6.90 18.35 23.04
CA SER A 184 -6.14 17.12 23.31
C SER A 184 -7.05 15.96 23.69
N LEU A 185 -8.15 16.25 24.40
CA LEU A 185 -9.12 15.25 24.83
C LEU A 185 -9.98 14.77 23.67
N VAL A 186 -10.39 15.68 22.77
CA VAL A 186 -11.09 15.33 21.53
C VAL A 186 -10.26 14.36 20.69
N LYS A 187 -8.98 14.68 20.47
CA LYS A 187 -8.07 13.80 19.72
C LYS A 187 -7.92 12.43 20.39
N GLN A 188 -7.84 12.37 21.73
CA GLN A 188 -7.76 11.11 22.46
C GLN A 188 -9.04 10.26 22.32
N LEU A 189 -10.23 10.87 22.38
CA LEU A 189 -11.50 10.20 22.16
C LEU A 189 -11.62 9.70 20.71
N GLN A 190 -11.30 10.53 19.72
CA GLN A 190 -11.32 10.17 18.30
C GLN A 190 -10.37 9.02 17.98
N ASN A 191 -9.11 9.11 18.42
CA ASN A 191 -8.13 8.04 18.23
C ASN A 191 -8.59 6.72 18.84
N ARG A 192 -9.27 6.77 20.00
CA ARG A 192 -9.80 5.57 20.65
C ARG A 192 -10.99 4.99 19.88
N ILE A 193 -11.93 5.82 19.42
CA ILE A 193 -13.06 5.40 18.57
C ILE A 193 -12.52 4.72 17.31
N GLU A 194 -11.53 5.33 16.65
CA GLU A 194 -10.88 4.77 15.47
C GLU A 194 -10.19 3.43 15.81
N ASN A 195 -9.42 3.36 16.90
CA ASN A 195 -8.81 2.12 17.38
C ASN A 195 -9.82 0.99 17.60
N VAL A 196 -11.01 1.29 18.13
CA VAL A 196 -12.07 0.29 18.39
C VAL A 196 -12.73 -0.15 17.08
N ARG A 197 -12.87 0.77 16.11
CA ARG A 197 -13.43 0.47 14.78
C ARG A 197 -12.49 -0.30 13.88
N ARG A 198 -11.17 -0.28 14.14
CA ARG A 198 -10.24 -1.14 13.39
C ARG A 198 -10.59 -2.59 13.70
N THR A 199 -11.10 -3.31 12.70
CA THR A 199 -11.31 -4.75 12.75
C THR A 199 -10.00 -5.44 13.14
N SER A 200 -10.09 -6.43 14.04
CA SER A 200 -8.95 -7.25 14.50
C SER A 200 -8.44 -8.24 13.44
N THR A 201 -8.95 -8.16 12.21
CA THR A 201 -8.51 -8.97 11.08
C THR A 201 -7.12 -8.47 10.65
N PRO A 202 -6.08 -9.29 10.75
CA PRO A 202 -4.77 -8.90 10.23
C PRO A 202 -4.92 -8.74 8.72
N LYS A 203 -4.65 -7.55 8.21
CA LYS A 203 -4.72 -7.23 6.78
C LYS A 203 -3.36 -7.51 6.17
N ILE A 204 -3.32 -8.03 4.93
CA ILE A 204 -2.11 -7.90 4.09
C ILE A 204 -1.60 -6.45 4.23
N ARG A 205 -0.28 -6.25 4.24
CA ARG A 205 0.34 -4.91 4.11
C ARG A 205 0.01 -4.27 2.75
N LYS A 206 -1.26 -3.98 2.52
CA LYS A 206 -1.74 -2.99 1.56
C LYS A 206 -1.92 -1.69 2.34
N ARG A 207 -1.42 -0.61 1.75
CA ARG A 207 -1.37 0.78 2.20
C ARG A 207 -2.19 1.12 3.45
N LYS A 208 -1.53 1.70 4.47
CA LYS A 208 -2.19 2.49 5.52
C LYS A 208 -3.00 3.62 4.86
N HIS A 209 -4.29 3.65 5.17
CA HIS A 209 -5.15 4.82 5.01
C HIS A 209 -4.55 5.97 5.86
N GLN A 210 -4.22 7.11 5.25
CA GLN A 210 -4.28 8.38 5.98
C GLN A 210 -5.63 8.97 5.64
N THR A 211 -6.54 8.99 6.62
CA THR A 211 -7.75 9.81 6.58
C THR A 211 -7.35 11.28 6.52
N ASP A 212 -8.06 12.04 5.71
CA ASP A 212 -8.04 13.50 5.59
C ASP A 212 -7.83 14.21 6.95
N ASP A 213 -6.62 14.75 7.12
CA ASP A 213 -6.34 15.86 8.04
C ASP A 213 -4.98 16.47 7.66
N SER A 214 -4.94 17.11 6.49
CA SER A 214 -4.01 18.22 6.26
C SER A 214 -4.60 19.13 5.18
N ASP A 215 -5.31 20.17 5.63
CA ASP A 215 -5.44 21.41 4.87
C ASP A 215 -4.03 21.94 4.60
N GLN A 216 -3.50 21.67 3.41
CA GLN A 216 -2.60 22.54 2.65
C GLN A 216 -2.29 21.90 1.29
N THR A 217 -2.78 22.57 0.25
CA THR A 217 -2.34 22.63 -1.15
C THR A 217 -1.02 21.92 -1.46
N ASP A 218 -1.14 20.73 -2.05
CA ASP A 218 -0.46 20.22 -3.24
C ASP A 218 -0.77 18.72 -3.29
N GLU A 219 -1.60 18.29 -4.25
CA GLU A 219 -1.87 16.86 -4.47
C GLU A 219 -0.57 16.18 -4.93
N ILE A 220 0.23 15.68 -3.98
CA ILE A 220 1.41 14.89 -4.29
C ILE A 220 0.96 13.68 -5.13
N PRO A 221 1.47 13.51 -6.37
CA PRO A 221 1.11 12.42 -7.26
C PRO A 221 1.21 11.04 -6.59
N LEU A 222 0.29 10.14 -6.94
CA LEU A 222 0.25 8.76 -6.40
C LEU A 222 1.58 8.00 -6.60
N GLU A 223 2.31 8.30 -7.67
CA GLU A 223 3.64 7.77 -7.98
C GLU A 223 4.71 8.23 -7.00
N ASP A 224 4.67 9.49 -6.56
CA ASP A 224 5.63 10.04 -5.60
C ASP A 224 5.39 9.51 -4.17
N ARG A 225 4.22 8.90 -3.94
CA ARG A 225 3.85 8.19 -2.71
C ARG A 225 4.00 6.67 -2.82
N ALA A 226 4.27 6.14 -4.01
CA ALA A 226 4.38 4.70 -4.23
C ALA A 226 5.70 4.19 -3.66
N ALA A 227 5.65 3.12 -2.87
CA ALA A 227 6.88 2.48 -2.46
C ALA A 227 7.53 1.86 -3.71
N LEU A 228 8.87 1.86 -3.81
CA LEU A 228 9.58 1.26 -4.95
C LEU A 228 9.18 -0.21 -5.18
N GLN A 229 8.72 -0.89 -4.12
CA GLN A 229 8.19 -2.25 -4.16
C GLN A 229 6.84 -2.39 -4.90
N ASP A 230 6.02 -1.34 -4.87
CA ASP A 230 4.69 -1.34 -5.49
C ASP A 230 4.79 -1.27 -7.01
N THR A 231 5.69 -0.42 -7.51
CA THR A 231 5.93 -0.20 -8.94
C THR A 231 6.89 -1.21 -9.56
N TYR A 232 7.52 -2.06 -8.75
CA TYR A 232 8.59 -2.97 -9.18
C TYR A 232 8.14 -3.85 -10.35
N GLY A 233 8.76 -3.67 -11.52
CA GLY A 233 8.49 -4.47 -12.72
C GLY A 233 7.18 -4.14 -13.44
N CYS A 234 6.46 -3.10 -13.01
CA CYS A 234 5.20 -2.67 -13.61
C CYS A 234 5.46 -1.52 -14.59
N ILE A 235 5.05 -1.68 -15.84
CA ILE A 235 5.12 -0.63 -16.87
C ILE A 235 3.93 0.34 -16.80
N LYS A 236 2.76 -0.15 -16.35
CA LYS A 236 1.51 0.62 -16.23
C LYS A 236 0.96 0.54 -14.82
N TRP A 237 1.81 0.80 -13.82
CA TRP A 237 1.43 0.73 -12.41
C TRP A 237 0.35 1.75 -12.02
N ASN A 238 0.42 2.97 -12.56
CA ASN A 238 -0.55 4.01 -12.36
C ASN A 238 -0.95 4.62 -13.70
N VAL A 239 -2.24 4.56 -14.01
CA VAL A 239 -2.81 5.14 -15.22
C VAL A 239 -3.49 6.44 -14.81
N LYS A 240 -2.82 7.58 -15.03
CA LYS A 240 -3.30 8.89 -14.60
C LYS A 240 -4.55 9.33 -15.37
N PHE A 241 -4.53 9.10 -16.67
CA PHE A 241 -5.59 9.53 -17.58
C PHE A 241 -6.41 8.34 -18.03
N LEU A 242 -7.71 8.58 -18.13
CA LEU A 242 -8.63 7.64 -18.73
C LEU A 242 -8.33 7.56 -20.24
N PRO A 243 -8.41 6.38 -20.89
CA PRO A 243 -8.17 6.27 -22.33
C PRO A 243 -9.09 7.21 -23.12
N LEU A 244 -8.60 7.77 -24.24
CA LEU A 244 -9.33 8.80 -25.00
C LEU A 244 -10.70 8.30 -25.51
N GLU A 245 -10.80 7.01 -25.78
CA GLU A 245 -12.01 6.35 -26.28
C GLU A 245 -12.99 5.97 -25.16
N GLU A 246 -12.64 6.22 -23.90
CA GLU A 246 -13.43 5.85 -22.73
C GLU A 246 -13.95 7.08 -21.98
N THR A 247 -14.99 6.88 -21.18
CA THR A 247 -15.45 7.79 -20.14
C THR A 247 -15.58 7.04 -18.81
N GLN A 248 -15.77 7.75 -17.69
CA GLN A 248 -16.09 7.07 -16.42
C GLN A 248 -17.39 6.25 -16.53
N GLU A 249 -18.36 6.74 -17.30
CA GLU A 249 -19.61 6.03 -17.53
C GLU A 249 -19.41 4.76 -18.37
N SER A 250 -18.61 4.82 -19.45
CA SER A 250 -18.34 3.63 -20.27
C SER A 250 -17.59 2.56 -19.48
N GLN A 251 -16.65 2.95 -18.63
CA GLN A 251 -15.94 2.04 -17.72
C GLN A 251 -16.92 1.34 -16.77
N GLN A 252 -17.83 2.10 -16.15
CA GLN A 252 -18.85 1.57 -15.25
C GLN A 252 -19.80 0.61 -15.98
N GLN A 253 -20.30 0.99 -17.16
CA GLN A 253 -21.17 0.15 -17.98
C GLN A 253 -20.50 -1.19 -18.35
N LYS A 254 -19.20 -1.16 -18.71
CA LYS A 254 -18.42 -2.36 -19.02
C LYS A 254 -18.18 -3.24 -17.80
N MET A 255 -17.92 -2.64 -16.64
CA MET A 255 -17.81 -3.39 -15.38
C MET A 255 -19.13 -4.08 -15.03
N GLU A 256 -20.27 -3.38 -15.12
CA GLU A 256 -21.58 -3.99 -14.90
C GLU A 256 -21.90 -5.09 -15.92
N LYS A 257 -21.53 -4.89 -17.19
CA LYS A 257 -21.63 -5.94 -18.22
C LYS A 257 -20.83 -7.19 -17.84
N LEU A 258 -19.59 -7.04 -17.36
CA LEU A 258 -18.80 -8.16 -16.87
C LEU A 258 -19.48 -8.88 -15.70
N LYS A 259 -20.10 -8.16 -14.76
CA LYS A 259 -20.85 -8.79 -13.66
C LYS A 259 -22.07 -9.58 -14.14
N VAL A 260 -22.81 -9.04 -15.11
CA VAL A 260 -23.94 -9.76 -15.72
C VAL A 260 -23.45 -11.00 -16.46
N MET A 261 -22.40 -10.88 -17.27
CA MET A 261 -21.81 -12.02 -17.99
C MET A 261 -21.35 -13.12 -17.04
N PHE A 262 -20.84 -12.78 -15.85
CA PHE A 262 -20.41 -13.76 -14.86
C PHE A 262 -21.58 -14.60 -14.29
N GLN A 263 -22.81 -14.10 -14.35
CA GLN A 263 -24.02 -14.82 -13.93
C GLN A 263 -24.50 -15.81 -15.00
N HIS A 264 -23.97 -15.73 -16.23
CA HIS A 264 -24.34 -16.57 -17.37
C HIS A 264 -23.20 -17.53 -17.73
N SER A 265 -23.54 -18.78 -18.06
CA SER A 265 -22.55 -19.86 -18.25
C SER A 265 -21.88 -19.88 -19.63
N ASP A 266 -22.32 -19.04 -20.56
CA ASP A 266 -21.98 -19.02 -21.98
C ASP A 266 -21.20 -17.75 -22.41
N ALA A 267 -20.56 -17.08 -21.45
CA ALA A 267 -19.82 -15.86 -21.70
C ALA A 267 -18.63 -16.09 -22.65
N ASN A 268 -18.50 -15.23 -23.67
CA ASN A 268 -17.45 -15.31 -24.67
C ASN A 268 -16.07 -14.89 -24.09
N PRO A 269 -15.05 -15.79 -24.07
CA PRO A 269 -13.73 -15.49 -23.51
C PRO A 269 -13.02 -14.31 -24.17
N GLU A 270 -13.12 -14.15 -25.49
CA GLU A 270 -12.51 -13.05 -26.24
C GLU A 270 -13.17 -11.71 -25.89
N GLU A 271 -14.49 -11.72 -25.69
CA GLU A 271 -15.22 -10.53 -25.26
C GLU A 271 -14.81 -10.12 -23.84
N ILE A 272 -14.74 -11.08 -22.92
CA ILE A 272 -14.27 -10.84 -21.54
C ILE A 272 -12.85 -10.25 -21.57
N LYS A 273 -11.95 -10.81 -22.37
CA LYS A 273 -10.58 -10.30 -22.54
C LYS A 273 -10.56 -8.85 -23.03
N CYS A 274 -11.36 -8.51 -24.03
CA CYS A 274 -11.46 -7.14 -24.55
C CYS A 274 -12.04 -6.17 -23.51
N LEU A 275 -13.09 -6.57 -22.80
CA LEU A 275 -13.69 -5.77 -21.72
C LEU A 275 -12.69 -5.55 -20.58
N MET A 276 -11.96 -6.57 -20.17
CA MET A 276 -10.96 -6.48 -19.10
C MET A 276 -9.77 -5.60 -19.49
N LYS A 277 -9.33 -5.61 -20.76
CA LYS A 277 -8.31 -4.67 -21.24
C LYS A 277 -8.82 -3.24 -21.25
N SER A 278 -9.99 -2.99 -21.84
CA SER A 278 -10.55 -1.64 -21.93
C SER A 278 -10.86 -1.03 -20.56
N THR A 279 -11.14 -1.87 -19.56
CA THR A 279 -11.41 -1.43 -18.18
C THR A 279 -10.19 -1.43 -17.24
N PHE A 280 -8.98 -1.64 -17.77
CA PHE A 280 -7.76 -1.69 -16.98
C PHE A 280 -7.54 -0.43 -16.12
N TYR A 281 -7.91 0.74 -16.63
CA TYR A 281 -7.84 2.01 -15.89
C TYR A 281 -8.55 1.91 -14.53
N THR A 282 -9.83 1.53 -14.53
CA THR A 282 -10.66 1.48 -13.31
C THR A 282 -10.19 0.37 -12.36
N GLN A 283 -9.85 -0.78 -12.92
CA GLN A 283 -9.25 -1.89 -12.18
C GLN A 283 -8.00 -1.45 -11.39
N ARG A 284 -7.08 -0.74 -12.05
CA ARG A 284 -5.84 -0.26 -11.42
C ARG A 284 -6.10 0.83 -10.38
N GLN A 285 -7.04 1.74 -10.65
CA GLN A 285 -7.48 2.73 -9.66
C GLN A 285 -8.00 2.06 -8.38
N HIS A 286 -8.86 1.06 -8.51
CA HIS A 286 -9.41 0.31 -7.37
C HIS A 286 -8.31 -0.35 -6.53
N VAL A 287 -7.31 -0.95 -7.17
CA VAL A 287 -6.16 -1.56 -6.47
C VAL A 287 -5.29 -0.49 -5.80
N ASN A 288 -4.95 0.60 -6.50
CA ASN A 288 -4.10 1.68 -5.98
C ASN A 288 -4.78 2.46 -4.83
N GLN A 289 -6.11 2.52 -4.82
CA GLN A 289 -6.93 3.06 -3.73
C GLN A 289 -7.02 2.10 -2.53
N GLY A 290 -6.53 0.87 -2.66
CA GLY A 290 -6.48 -0.10 -1.57
C GLY A 290 -7.82 -0.77 -1.29
N LYS A 291 -8.71 -0.92 -2.29
CA LYS A 291 -9.92 -1.72 -2.14
C LYS A 291 -9.58 -3.15 -1.66
N SER A 292 -10.43 -3.69 -0.79
CA SER A 292 -10.25 -5.04 -0.24
C SER A 292 -10.39 -6.11 -1.32
N ILE A 293 -9.77 -7.28 -1.12
CA ILE A 293 -9.91 -8.41 -2.07
C ILE A 293 -11.36 -8.82 -2.26
N LYS A 294 -12.15 -8.83 -1.17
CA LYS A 294 -13.59 -9.10 -1.23
C LYS A 294 -14.32 -8.11 -2.13
N CYS A 295 -14.06 -6.82 -1.97
CA CYS A 295 -14.66 -5.77 -2.82
C CYS A 295 -14.22 -5.89 -4.28
N LEU A 296 -12.94 -6.16 -4.54
CA LEU A 296 -12.45 -6.39 -5.91
C LEU A 296 -13.11 -7.60 -6.56
N ARG A 297 -13.39 -8.67 -5.81
CA ARG A 297 -14.12 -9.85 -6.30
C ARG A 297 -15.57 -9.56 -6.64
N GLU A 298 -16.25 -8.77 -5.83
CA GLU A 298 -17.63 -8.35 -6.11
C GLU A 298 -17.71 -7.42 -7.33
N GLU A 299 -16.71 -6.55 -7.51
CA GLU A 299 -16.65 -5.60 -8.62
C GLU A 299 -16.15 -6.22 -9.93
N TRP A 300 -15.18 -7.14 -9.85
CA TRP A 300 -14.46 -7.73 -10.98
C TRP A 300 -14.39 -9.27 -10.84
N PRO A 301 -15.51 -9.99 -10.95
CA PRO A 301 -15.57 -11.40 -10.59
C PRO A 301 -14.66 -12.29 -11.46
N PHE A 302 -14.55 -12.00 -12.76
CA PHE A 302 -13.69 -12.73 -13.68
C PHE A 302 -12.18 -12.56 -13.40
N TRP A 303 -11.75 -11.52 -12.67
CA TRP A 303 -10.33 -11.17 -12.53
C TRP A 303 -9.51 -12.28 -11.83
N PHE A 304 -10.17 -13.14 -11.05
CA PHE A 304 -9.52 -14.23 -10.33
C PHE A 304 -9.42 -15.53 -11.14
N GLU A 305 -9.90 -15.52 -12.39
CA GLU A 305 -9.71 -16.60 -13.36
C GLU A 305 -8.38 -16.46 -14.11
N GLU A 306 -7.81 -17.59 -14.54
CA GLU A 306 -6.49 -17.66 -15.19
C GLU A 306 -6.37 -16.76 -16.41
N LEU A 307 -7.36 -16.83 -17.32
CA LEU A 307 -7.37 -16.06 -18.55
C LEU A 307 -7.30 -14.56 -18.25
N VAL A 308 -8.17 -14.09 -17.36
CA VAL A 308 -8.34 -12.66 -17.11
C VAL A 308 -7.24 -12.10 -16.23
N MET A 309 -6.78 -12.85 -15.21
CA MET A 309 -5.61 -12.45 -14.44
C MET A 309 -4.38 -12.26 -15.35
N SER A 310 -4.18 -13.17 -16.31
CA SER A 310 -3.08 -13.08 -17.28
C SER A 310 -3.19 -11.83 -18.15
N VAL A 311 -4.41 -11.47 -18.57
CA VAL A 311 -4.67 -10.24 -19.34
C VAL A 311 -4.32 -8.99 -18.54
N HIS A 312 -4.76 -8.89 -17.29
CA HIS A 312 -4.39 -7.75 -16.42
C HIS A 312 -2.89 -7.71 -16.16
N PHE A 313 -2.27 -8.87 -15.88
CA PHE A 313 -0.85 -8.98 -15.62
C PHE A 313 -0.01 -8.53 -16.84
N MET A 314 -0.41 -8.93 -18.04
CA MET A 314 0.21 -8.50 -19.30
C MET A 314 0.11 -6.98 -19.48
N GLU A 315 -1.06 -6.39 -19.21
CA GLU A 315 -1.24 -4.94 -19.33
C GLU A 315 -0.39 -4.18 -18.30
N LEU A 316 -0.28 -4.72 -17.08
CA LEU A 316 0.48 -4.13 -15.97
C LEU A 316 2.00 -4.20 -16.17
N THR A 317 2.51 -5.33 -16.66
CA THR A 317 3.96 -5.66 -16.68
C THR A 317 4.56 -5.73 -18.08
N GLY A 318 3.74 -5.85 -19.13
CA GLY A 318 4.17 -6.12 -20.50
C GLY A 318 4.55 -7.57 -20.77
N ILE A 319 4.31 -8.48 -19.82
CA ILE A 319 4.78 -9.86 -19.85
C ILE A 319 3.57 -10.81 -19.87
N ASP A 320 3.55 -11.76 -20.80
CA ASP A 320 2.58 -12.86 -20.74
C ASP A 320 2.98 -13.82 -19.62
N LEU A 321 2.11 -13.94 -18.60
CA LEU A 321 2.39 -14.61 -17.35
C LEU A 321 2.77 -16.09 -17.53
N LYS A 322 1.90 -16.87 -18.20
CA LYS A 322 2.07 -18.32 -18.32
C LYS A 322 3.01 -18.68 -19.46
N GLU A 323 2.95 -17.96 -20.58
CA GLU A 323 3.83 -18.21 -21.72
C GLU A 323 5.30 -17.96 -21.33
N THR A 324 5.58 -16.85 -20.64
CA THR A 324 6.94 -16.51 -20.20
C THR A 324 7.49 -17.54 -19.21
N PHE A 325 6.67 -17.96 -18.25
CA PHE A 325 7.03 -19.00 -17.28
C PHE A 325 7.37 -20.31 -18.00
N THR A 326 6.48 -20.80 -18.85
CA THR A 326 6.63 -22.08 -19.57
C THR A 326 7.85 -22.04 -20.50
N ARG A 327 8.02 -20.98 -21.28
CA ARG A 327 9.20 -20.80 -22.15
C ARG A 327 10.50 -20.83 -21.35
N ASN A 328 10.56 -20.14 -20.22
CA ASN A 328 11.77 -20.12 -19.39
C ASN A 328 12.01 -21.46 -18.66
N LEU A 329 10.94 -22.19 -18.35
CA LEU A 329 11.02 -23.56 -17.82
C LEU A 329 11.68 -24.49 -18.86
N ASP A 330 11.25 -24.44 -20.12
CA ASP A 330 11.84 -25.25 -21.19
C ASP A 330 13.33 -24.95 -21.38
N LEU A 331 13.72 -23.68 -21.26
CA LEU A 331 15.11 -23.24 -21.46
C LEU A 331 16.03 -23.56 -20.28
N LYS A 332 15.51 -23.53 -19.04
CA LYS A 332 16.36 -23.48 -17.82
C LYS A 332 15.99 -24.53 -16.76
N GLY A 333 14.76 -25.03 -16.77
CA GLY A 333 14.19 -25.89 -15.73
C GLY A 333 14.98 -27.18 -15.53
N LYS A 334 15.23 -27.94 -16.60
CA LYS A 334 16.02 -29.17 -16.53
C LYS A 334 17.41 -28.95 -15.92
N ARG A 335 18.13 -27.93 -16.41
CA ARG A 335 19.47 -27.60 -15.90
C ARG A 335 19.46 -27.23 -14.41
N LEU A 336 18.42 -26.52 -13.97
CA LEU A 336 18.27 -26.17 -12.55
C LEU A 336 17.98 -27.41 -11.70
N LEU A 337 17.07 -28.27 -12.16
CA LEU A 337 16.74 -29.51 -11.48
C LEU A 337 17.96 -30.43 -11.39
N ASP A 338 18.68 -30.64 -12.50
CA ASP A 338 19.93 -31.40 -12.54
C ASP A 338 20.97 -30.84 -11.54
N TYR A 339 21.13 -29.51 -11.47
CA TYR A 339 22.03 -28.89 -10.50
C TYR A 339 21.60 -29.19 -9.06
N MET A 340 20.31 -29.11 -8.75
CA MET A 340 19.80 -29.39 -7.41
C MET A 340 19.98 -30.87 -7.02
N THR A 341 19.62 -31.78 -7.92
CA THR A 341 19.63 -33.23 -7.66
C THR A 341 21.01 -33.87 -7.75
N THR A 342 22.00 -33.21 -8.34
CA THR A 342 23.39 -33.72 -8.42
C THR A 342 24.37 -32.95 -7.54
N VAL A 343 24.27 -31.61 -7.49
CA VAL A 343 25.24 -30.77 -6.78
C VAL A 343 24.72 -30.41 -5.38
N CYS A 344 23.50 -29.90 -5.25
CA CYS A 344 23.00 -29.44 -3.94
C CYS A 344 22.80 -30.57 -2.93
N VAL A 345 22.38 -31.76 -3.40
CA VAL A 345 22.27 -32.98 -2.55
C VAL A 345 23.56 -33.33 -1.83
N ASN A 346 24.71 -33.03 -2.43
CA ASN A 346 26.02 -33.33 -1.85
C ASN A 346 26.56 -32.21 -0.96
N LYS A 347 25.94 -31.02 -0.98
CA LYS A 347 26.38 -29.84 -0.22
C LYS A 347 25.76 -29.74 1.17
N SER A 348 24.57 -30.30 1.40
CA SER A 348 23.84 -30.15 2.65
C SER A 348 23.10 -31.43 3.03
N LYS A 349 23.32 -31.91 4.26
CA LYS A 349 22.60 -33.06 4.82
C LYS A 349 21.10 -32.80 4.92
N LYS A 350 20.71 -31.57 5.29
CA LYS A 350 19.30 -31.16 5.37
C LYS A 350 18.65 -31.21 3.98
N PHE A 351 19.34 -30.67 2.98
CA PHE A 351 18.85 -30.70 1.59
C PHE A 351 18.72 -32.14 1.08
N LEU A 352 19.72 -32.99 1.34
CA LEU A 352 19.66 -34.41 0.97
C LEU A 352 18.47 -35.14 1.61
N GLN A 353 18.21 -34.88 2.90
CA GLN A 353 17.05 -35.46 3.61
C GLN A 353 15.72 -35.01 2.99
N ASN A 354 15.60 -33.73 2.65
CA ASN A 354 14.42 -33.20 1.97
C ASN A 354 14.25 -33.79 0.58
N TYR A 355 15.31 -33.86 -0.23
CA TYR A 355 15.27 -34.52 -1.53
C TYR A 355 14.83 -35.98 -1.42
N ALA A 356 15.41 -36.76 -0.50
CA ALA A 356 15.00 -38.14 -0.26
C ALA A 356 13.54 -38.28 0.23
N ARG A 357 13.03 -37.29 0.97
CA ARG A 357 11.60 -37.21 1.34
C ARG A 357 10.73 -36.98 0.10
N LEU A 358 11.08 -36.03 -0.75
CA LEU A 358 10.34 -35.70 -1.97
C LEU A 358 10.31 -36.88 -2.95
N GLN A 359 11.43 -37.56 -3.14
CA GLN A 359 11.52 -38.76 -3.98
C GLN A 359 10.61 -39.89 -3.51
N ARG A 360 10.47 -40.08 -2.18
CA ARG A 360 9.53 -41.07 -1.62
C ARG A 360 8.07 -40.70 -1.86
N ILE A 361 7.73 -39.41 -1.80
CA ILE A 361 6.36 -38.93 -2.02
C ILE A 361 6.00 -38.98 -3.51
N ARG A 362 6.92 -38.55 -4.39
CA ARG A 362 6.77 -38.61 -5.84
C ARG A 362 6.58 -40.04 -6.35
N GLY A 363 7.27 -41.02 -5.74
CA GLY A 363 7.15 -42.42 -6.13
C GLY A 363 7.53 -42.66 -7.61
N LEU A 364 6.67 -43.36 -8.34
CA LEU A 364 6.87 -43.67 -9.77
C LEU A 364 6.32 -42.58 -10.72
N GLN A 365 5.81 -41.47 -10.18
CA GLN A 365 5.21 -40.41 -11.00
C GLN A 365 6.27 -39.70 -11.84
N SER A 366 5.96 -39.54 -13.12
CA SER A 366 6.85 -39.02 -14.16
C SER A 366 6.03 -38.13 -15.09
N GLY A 367 6.43 -36.87 -15.21
CA GLY A 367 5.76 -35.89 -16.05
C GLY A 367 6.33 -34.48 -15.85
N CYS A 368 6.10 -33.61 -16.83
CA CYS A 368 6.56 -32.21 -16.79
C CYS A 368 6.03 -31.48 -15.54
N SER A 369 4.77 -31.71 -15.15
CA SER A 369 4.21 -31.12 -13.93
C SER A 369 4.95 -31.56 -12.67
N ASP A 370 5.37 -32.84 -12.58
CA ASP A 370 6.08 -33.37 -11.41
C ASP A 370 7.49 -32.78 -11.30
N ASP A 371 8.15 -32.55 -12.43
CA ASP A 371 9.46 -31.88 -12.47
C ASP A 371 9.36 -30.42 -12.01
N VAL A 372 8.28 -29.72 -12.36
CA VAL A 372 8.03 -28.36 -11.85
C VAL A 372 7.75 -28.39 -10.35
N ILE A 373 6.92 -29.32 -9.88
CA ILE A 373 6.65 -29.50 -8.44
C ILE A 373 7.97 -29.72 -7.70
N GLU A 374 8.78 -30.67 -8.17
CA GLU A 374 10.08 -30.98 -7.56
C GLU A 374 11.01 -29.77 -7.57
N MET A 375 11.11 -29.06 -8.69
CA MET A 375 11.94 -27.86 -8.80
C MET A 375 11.55 -26.79 -7.78
N ILE A 376 10.25 -26.53 -7.59
CA ILE A 376 9.77 -25.53 -6.63
C ILE A 376 10.04 -25.98 -5.18
N LEU A 377 9.74 -27.24 -4.84
CA LEU A 377 9.97 -27.76 -3.49
C LEU A 377 11.48 -27.82 -3.15
N LEU A 378 12.33 -28.12 -4.13
CA LEU A 378 13.78 -28.07 -3.96
C LEU A 378 14.32 -26.63 -3.87
N LEU A 379 13.73 -25.66 -4.58
CA LEU A 379 14.06 -24.24 -4.42
C LEU A 379 13.78 -23.75 -2.98
N LEU A 380 12.61 -24.07 -2.44
CA LEU A 380 12.26 -23.75 -1.04
C LEU A 380 13.28 -24.37 -0.08
N SER A 381 13.58 -25.66 -0.25
CA SER A 381 14.60 -26.37 0.55
C SER A 381 16.00 -25.77 0.39
N TYR A 382 16.37 -25.27 -0.80
CA TYR A 382 17.67 -24.64 -1.06
C TYR A 382 17.82 -23.32 -0.32
N PHE A 383 16.75 -22.51 -0.25
CA PHE A 383 16.75 -21.21 0.42
C PHE A 383 16.37 -21.27 1.90
N ASP A 384 16.13 -22.46 2.44
CA ASP A 384 15.65 -22.68 3.80
C ASP A 384 14.29 -22.02 4.10
N GLU A 385 13.43 -22.00 3.09
CA GLU A 385 12.07 -21.45 3.15
C GLU A 385 11.05 -22.57 3.34
N LYS A 386 10.02 -22.30 4.14
CA LYS A 386 9.03 -23.30 4.56
C LYS A 386 7.97 -23.53 3.49
N GLU A 387 7.64 -24.80 3.22
CA GLU A 387 6.59 -25.19 2.26
C GLU A 387 5.24 -24.58 2.65
N GLU A 388 4.94 -24.50 3.95
CA GLU A 388 3.69 -23.98 4.50
C GLU A 388 3.47 -22.49 4.22
N SER A 389 4.54 -21.75 3.89
CA SER A 389 4.44 -20.34 3.49
C SER A 389 3.88 -20.17 2.07
N MET A 390 4.00 -21.19 1.21
CA MET A 390 3.59 -21.17 -0.20
C MET A 390 2.40 -22.09 -0.48
N PHE A 391 2.31 -23.21 0.24
CA PHE A 391 1.32 -24.27 0.06
C PHE A 391 0.59 -24.57 1.37
N PHE A 392 -0.74 -24.57 1.33
CA PHE A 392 -1.58 -25.02 2.44
C PHE A 392 -2.33 -26.28 2.03
N HIS A 393 -2.14 -27.39 2.76
CA HIS A 393 -2.70 -28.68 2.39
C HIS A 393 -4.04 -28.91 3.08
N VAL A 394 -5.01 -29.41 2.31
CA VAL A 394 -6.33 -29.83 2.80
C VAL A 394 -6.63 -31.24 2.30
N GLU A 395 -7.67 -31.88 2.83
CA GLU A 395 -8.12 -33.17 2.30
C GLU A 395 -8.54 -33.04 0.82
N ASP A 396 -8.33 -34.09 0.03
CA ASP A 396 -8.64 -34.07 -1.42
C ASP A 396 -10.12 -33.73 -1.70
N THR A 397 -11.01 -34.23 -0.84
CA THR A 397 -12.46 -33.99 -0.87
C THR A 397 -12.90 -32.66 -0.25
N CYS A 398 -11.97 -31.86 0.29
CA CYS A 398 -12.29 -30.62 1.00
C CYS A 398 -12.98 -29.60 0.08
N LEU A 399 -14.17 -29.17 0.47
CA LEU A 399 -14.92 -28.12 -0.22
C LEU A 399 -14.36 -26.73 0.13
N ALA A 400 -14.65 -25.73 -0.70
CA ALA A 400 -14.14 -24.38 -0.50
C ALA A 400 -14.55 -23.80 0.87
N GLU A 401 -15.77 -24.11 1.32
CA GLU A 401 -16.35 -23.63 2.57
C GLU A 401 -15.73 -24.28 3.82
N GLU A 402 -15.03 -25.41 3.65
CA GLU A 402 -14.42 -26.19 4.73
C GLU A 402 -12.97 -25.78 5.01
N VAL A 403 -12.37 -24.95 4.15
CA VAL A 403 -11.00 -24.48 4.33
C VAL A 403 -10.94 -23.55 5.54
N GLN A 404 -10.11 -23.91 6.52
CA GLN A 404 -9.88 -23.13 7.74
C GLN A 404 -8.98 -21.93 7.44
N LEU A 405 -9.58 -20.90 6.84
CA LEU A 405 -8.88 -19.71 6.35
C LEU A 405 -8.08 -19.00 7.44
N GLU A 406 -8.48 -19.09 8.71
CA GLU A 406 -7.76 -18.48 9.84
C GLU A 406 -6.33 -19.00 10.00
N GLN A 407 -6.03 -20.19 9.46
CA GLN A 407 -4.70 -20.80 9.47
C GLN A 407 -3.90 -20.53 8.19
N VAL A 408 -4.55 -19.99 7.15
CA VAL A 408 -3.93 -19.71 5.87
C VAL A 408 -3.22 -18.35 5.93
N PRO A 409 -1.99 -18.22 5.41
CA PRO A 409 -1.31 -16.93 5.32
C PRO A 409 -2.15 -15.88 4.60
N LEU A 410 -1.94 -14.61 4.97
CA LEU A 410 -2.64 -13.49 4.33
C LEU A 410 -2.19 -13.28 2.89
N THR A 411 -0.93 -13.58 2.57
CA THR A 411 -0.36 -13.45 1.22
C THR A 411 -0.92 -14.50 0.27
N PRO A 412 -0.76 -14.34 -1.07
CA PRO A 412 -1.12 -15.37 -2.03
C PRO A 412 -0.56 -16.74 -1.64
N VAL A 413 -1.42 -17.73 -1.44
CA VAL A 413 -1.07 -19.11 -1.07
C VAL A 413 -1.88 -20.09 -1.90
N VAL A 414 -1.21 -21.11 -2.41
CA VAL A 414 -1.86 -22.22 -3.12
C VAL A 414 -2.42 -23.21 -2.10
N ILE A 415 -3.72 -23.46 -2.16
CA ILE A 415 -4.34 -24.55 -1.40
C ILE A 415 -4.22 -25.83 -2.23
N VAL A 416 -3.56 -26.83 -1.68
CA VAL A 416 -3.32 -28.14 -2.31
C VAL A 416 -4.38 -29.11 -1.78
N CYS A 417 -5.25 -29.60 -2.65
CA CYS A 417 -6.29 -30.57 -2.26
C CYS A 417 -5.70 -31.98 -2.36
N GLY A 418 -5.24 -32.51 -1.23
CA GLY A 418 -4.58 -33.80 -1.14
C GLY A 418 -3.35 -33.77 -0.23
N GLN A 419 -2.74 -34.94 -0.06
CA GLN A 419 -1.63 -35.14 0.88
C GLN A 419 -0.29 -34.54 0.41
N SER A 420 -0.17 -34.21 -0.88
CA SER A 420 1.01 -33.59 -1.45
C SER A 420 0.71 -32.92 -2.79
N CYS A 421 1.57 -32.02 -3.23
CA CYS A 421 1.52 -31.44 -4.58
C CYS A 421 1.56 -32.51 -5.69
N TYR A 422 2.27 -33.62 -5.49
CA TYR A 422 2.39 -34.70 -6.48
C TYR A 422 1.12 -35.54 -6.65
N SER A 423 0.34 -35.69 -5.58
CA SER A 423 -0.93 -36.45 -5.61
C SER A 423 -2.14 -35.58 -5.97
N SER A 424 -2.00 -34.26 -5.87
CA SER A 424 -3.11 -33.31 -5.99
C SER A 424 -3.46 -33.05 -7.46
N THR A 425 -4.74 -33.23 -7.79
CA THR A 425 -5.30 -32.90 -9.12
C THR A 425 -6.10 -31.60 -9.12
N ARG A 426 -6.33 -31.02 -7.93
CA ARG A 426 -7.13 -29.82 -7.74
C ARG A 426 -6.46 -28.87 -6.76
N TYR A 427 -6.45 -27.60 -7.13
CA TYR A 427 -5.86 -26.54 -6.34
C TYR A 427 -6.86 -25.41 -6.16
N MET A 428 -6.70 -24.65 -5.09
CA MET A 428 -7.37 -23.37 -4.92
C MET A 428 -6.33 -22.27 -4.68
N LEU A 429 -6.75 -21.02 -4.77
CA LEU A 429 -5.92 -19.86 -4.46
C LEU A 429 -6.58 -19.04 -3.35
N SER A 430 -5.84 -18.81 -2.28
CA SER A 430 -6.22 -17.93 -1.18
C SER A 430 -5.46 -16.61 -1.23
N LEU A 431 -6.16 -15.52 -0.89
CA LEU A 431 -5.63 -14.17 -0.83
C LEU A 431 -6.37 -13.36 0.25
N ASP A 432 -5.66 -12.77 1.21
CA ASP A 432 -6.24 -11.93 2.27
C ASP A 432 -7.39 -12.64 3.02
N LEU A 433 -7.21 -13.93 3.31
CA LEU A 433 -8.25 -14.80 3.90
C LEU A 433 -9.53 -14.92 3.05
N ASN A 434 -9.39 -14.85 1.73
CA ASN A 434 -10.48 -15.12 0.78
C ASN A 434 -10.03 -16.20 -0.21
N LEU A 435 -10.85 -17.25 -0.39
CA LEU A 435 -10.69 -18.15 -1.52
C LEU A 435 -11.18 -17.46 -2.79
N ILE A 436 -10.25 -17.14 -3.68
CA ILE A 436 -10.52 -16.34 -4.88
C ILE A 436 -10.71 -17.19 -6.14
N ASN A 437 -10.08 -18.36 -6.20
CA ASN A 437 -10.30 -19.36 -7.24
C ASN A 437 -10.30 -20.73 -6.60
N THR A 438 -11.39 -21.48 -6.73
CA THR A 438 -11.64 -22.73 -5.99
C THR A 438 -11.45 -23.98 -6.84
N ASN A 439 -11.14 -23.84 -8.13
CA ASN A 439 -11.01 -24.98 -9.04
C ASN A 439 -9.92 -24.74 -10.09
N ILE A 440 -8.66 -24.92 -9.69
CA ILE A 440 -7.51 -24.87 -10.58
C ILE A 440 -7.02 -26.31 -10.80
N SER A 441 -6.99 -26.79 -12.03
CA SER A 441 -6.69 -28.19 -12.38
C SER A 441 -5.20 -28.48 -12.63
N SER A 442 -4.34 -27.45 -12.59
CA SER A 442 -2.92 -27.57 -12.91
C SER A 442 -2.06 -26.87 -11.88
N PHE A 443 -1.00 -27.55 -11.43
CA PHE A 443 0.00 -26.97 -10.54
C PHE A 443 0.66 -25.72 -11.16
N ILE A 444 0.98 -25.77 -12.45
CA ILE A 444 1.60 -24.64 -13.17
C ILE A 444 0.63 -23.44 -13.19
N SER A 445 -0.65 -23.68 -13.47
CA SER A 445 -1.67 -22.63 -13.41
C SER A 445 -1.80 -22.05 -12.00
N ALA A 446 -1.84 -22.89 -10.97
CA ALA A 446 -1.92 -22.44 -9.58
C ALA A 446 -0.72 -21.58 -9.17
N LEU A 447 0.49 -22.01 -9.55
CA LEU A 447 1.73 -21.27 -9.32
C LEU A 447 1.74 -19.92 -10.06
N CYS A 448 1.33 -19.90 -11.32
CA CYS A 448 1.26 -18.66 -12.11
C CYS A 448 0.23 -17.68 -11.52
N LEU A 449 -0.96 -18.15 -11.18
CA LEU A 449 -2.02 -17.34 -10.55
C LEU A 449 -1.57 -16.78 -9.18
N MET A 450 -0.91 -17.61 -8.36
CA MET A 450 -0.32 -17.17 -7.09
C MET A 450 0.73 -16.08 -7.31
N PHE A 451 1.67 -16.29 -8.24
CA PHE A 451 2.71 -15.31 -8.56
C PHE A 451 2.11 -14.01 -9.12
N GLY A 452 1.19 -14.10 -10.08
CA GLY A 452 0.53 -12.96 -10.72
C GLY A 452 -0.24 -12.09 -9.72
N SER A 453 -0.83 -12.72 -8.70
CA SER A 453 -1.58 -12.03 -7.63
C SER A 453 -0.72 -11.00 -6.87
N TYR A 454 0.58 -11.23 -6.72
CA TYR A 454 1.49 -10.25 -6.09
C TYR A 454 1.56 -8.93 -6.87
N TYR A 455 1.42 -8.98 -8.19
CA TYR A 455 1.46 -7.81 -9.06
C TYR A 455 0.07 -7.20 -9.25
N CYS A 456 -0.89 -8.00 -9.71
CA CYS A 456 -2.25 -7.55 -10.00
C CYS A 456 -2.89 -6.83 -8.81
N PHE A 457 -2.64 -7.31 -7.59
CA PHE A 457 -3.30 -6.78 -6.39
C PHE A 457 -2.37 -5.96 -5.47
N ASN A 458 -1.18 -5.58 -5.94
CA ASN A 458 -0.21 -4.78 -5.19
C ASN A 458 0.15 -5.39 -3.82
N ILE A 459 0.65 -6.63 -3.83
CA ILE A 459 1.02 -7.37 -2.62
C ILE A 459 2.53 -7.59 -2.64
N HIS A 460 3.18 -7.31 -1.51
CA HIS A 460 4.61 -7.57 -1.35
C HIS A 460 4.85 -9.06 -1.11
N TYR A 461 6.00 -9.56 -1.54
CA TYR A 461 6.41 -10.92 -1.19
C TYR A 461 6.60 -11.01 0.33
N PRO A 462 6.05 -12.06 0.98
CA PRO A 462 6.32 -12.30 2.38
C PRO A 462 7.81 -12.57 2.56
N SER A 463 8.34 -12.13 3.70
CA SER A 463 9.77 -12.32 4.00
C SER A 463 10.18 -13.79 4.09
N GLU A 464 9.22 -14.66 4.37
CA GLU A 464 9.31 -16.10 4.50
C GLU A 464 9.51 -16.82 3.15
N LEU A 465 9.25 -16.14 2.03
CA LEU A 465 9.43 -16.65 0.66
C LEU A 465 10.27 -15.71 -0.22
N ALA A 466 11.03 -14.81 0.41
CA ALA A 466 11.72 -13.73 -0.28
C ALA A 466 12.63 -14.26 -1.40
N SER A 467 13.46 -15.26 -1.11
CA SER A 467 14.45 -15.78 -2.04
C SER A 467 13.81 -16.58 -3.16
N THR A 468 12.85 -17.47 -2.84
CA THR A 468 12.16 -18.27 -3.87
C THR A 468 11.36 -17.36 -4.81
N LEU A 469 10.57 -16.42 -4.29
CA LEU A 469 9.76 -15.53 -5.13
C LEU A 469 10.63 -14.60 -5.97
N GLU A 470 11.73 -14.06 -5.43
CA GLU A 470 12.69 -13.28 -6.22
C GLU A 470 13.41 -14.12 -7.29
N PHE A 471 13.73 -15.38 -6.99
CA PHE A 471 14.30 -16.30 -7.97
C PHE A 471 13.31 -16.57 -9.10
N LEU A 472 12.05 -16.89 -8.78
CA LEU A 472 10.99 -17.09 -9.78
C LEU A 472 10.80 -15.85 -10.64
N GLN A 473 10.70 -14.69 -10.00
CA GLN A 473 10.54 -13.40 -10.64
C GLN A 473 11.60 -13.15 -11.71
N ARG A 474 12.88 -13.34 -11.38
CA ARG A 474 14.00 -13.04 -12.27
C ARG A 474 14.27 -14.15 -13.28
N CYS A 475 14.22 -15.40 -12.83
CA CYS A 475 14.63 -16.56 -13.64
C CYS A 475 13.54 -17.00 -14.61
N PHE A 476 12.29 -17.03 -14.15
CA PHE A 476 11.16 -17.64 -14.87
C PHE A 476 10.11 -16.64 -15.35
N PHE A 477 9.88 -15.54 -14.63
CA PHE A 477 8.96 -14.48 -15.08
C PHE A 477 9.66 -13.31 -15.77
N SER A 478 11.00 -13.31 -15.84
CA SER A 478 11.79 -12.29 -16.53
C SER A 478 11.56 -10.85 -16.07
N ILE A 479 11.14 -10.65 -14.81
CA ILE A 479 10.98 -9.32 -14.20
C ILE A 479 12.24 -8.96 -13.43
N ASN A 480 13.06 -8.06 -14.01
CA ASN A 480 14.34 -7.67 -13.41
C ASN A 480 14.67 -6.16 -13.57
N PRO A 481 13.90 -5.25 -12.94
CA PRO A 481 14.31 -3.86 -12.74
C PRO A 481 15.70 -3.74 -12.09
N GLU A 482 16.45 -2.70 -12.46
CA GLU A 482 17.82 -2.45 -11.99
C GLU A 482 17.94 -2.28 -10.47
N LYS A 483 16.91 -1.72 -9.83
CA LYS A 483 16.88 -1.40 -8.40
C LYS A 483 15.54 -1.74 -7.79
N GLY A 484 15.55 -2.00 -6.48
CA GLY A 484 14.38 -2.34 -5.69
C GLY A 484 14.20 -3.84 -5.49
N THR A 485 13.20 -4.18 -4.70
CA THR A 485 12.75 -5.54 -4.43
C THR A 485 11.24 -5.51 -4.26
N LYS A 486 10.55 -6.64 -4.44
CA LYS A 486 9.13 -6.77 -4.09
C LYS A 486 8.93 -7.36 -2.69
N VAL A 487 10.01 -7.73 -2.00
CA VAL A 487 9.99 -8.26 -0.64
C VAL A 487 9.59 -7.17 0.35
N GLU A 488 8.72 -7.54 1.29
CA GLU A 488 8.30 -6.60 2.32
C GLU A 488 9.47 -6.12 3.19
N ASN A 489 9.48 -4.83 3.53
CA ASN A 489 10.44 -4.30 4.49
C ASN A 489 9.99 -4.67 5.91
N LYS A 490 10.76 -5.48 6.63
CA LYS A 490 10.61 -5.69 8.09
C LYS A 490 10.92 -4.40 8.84
N THR A 491 10.03 -3.42 8.80
CA THR A 491 10.05 -2.32 9.76
C THR A 491 9.56 -2.87 11.11
N SER A 492 10.42 -2.74 12.10
CA SER A 492 10.30 -3.08 13.53
C SER A 492 8.91 -2.81 14.15
N SER A 493 7.93 -3.68 13.92
CA SER A 493 6.66 -3.67 14.67
C SER A 493 6.16 -5.05 15.09
N GLN A 494 7.03 -6.06 15.04
CA GLN A 494 6.90 -7.25 15.87
C GLN A 494 8.27 -7.54 16.49
N ARG A 495 8.57 -6.90 17.63
CA ARG A 495 9.32 -7.64 18.65
C ARG A 495 8.29 -8.58 19.24
N GLU A 496 8.44 -9.87 18.96
CA GLU A 496 7.83 -10.90 19.81
C GLU A 496 8.17 -10.56 21.27
N PRO A 497 7.23 -10.72 22.22
CA PRO A 497 7.57 -10.62 23.62
C PRO A 497 8.53 -11.77 23.94
N SER A 498 9.82 -11.45 23.94
CA SER A 498 10.84 -12.30 24.55
C SER A 498 10.45 -12.49 26.02
N SER A 499 9.95 -13.67 26.36
CA SER A 499 9.74 -14.10 27.73
C SER A 499 11.05 -13.93 28.52
N PRO A 500 11.05 -13.26 29.69
CA PRO A 500 12.24 -13.21 30.51
C PRO A 500 12.47 -14.60 31.12
N HIS A 501 13.58 -15.24 30.73
CA HIS A 501 14.13 -16.37 31.49
C HIS A 501 14.54 -15.89 32.89
N PRO A 502 14.34 -16.71 33.94
CA PRO A 502 14.71 -16.35 35.30
C PRO A 502 16.23 -16.38 35.48
N ASP A 503 16.76 -15.29 36.05
CA ASP A 503 18.13 -15.17 36.53
C ASP A 503 18.48 -16.32 37.49
N THR A 504 19.32 -17.26 37.05
CA THR A 504 20.12 -18.07 37.96
C THR A 504 21.35 -17.25 38.34
N GLY A 505 21.31 -16.69 39.55
CA GLY A 505 22.42 -15.97 40.15
C GLY A 505 23.62 -16.88 40.39
N THR A 506 24.75 -16.55 39.76
CA THR A 506 26.06 -17.08 40.14
C THR A 506 26.79 -15.99 40.91
N LEU A 507 26.87 -16.15 42.24
CA LEU A 507 27.70 -15.34 43.11
C LEU A 507 29.17 -15.41 42.65
N ARG A 508 29.73 -14.27 42.22
CA ARG A 508 31.19 -14.07 42.18
C ARG A 508 31.64 -13.50 43.52
N SER A 509 32.23 -14.35 44.36
CA SER A 509 33.00 -13.91 45.53
C SER A 509 34.29 -13.24 45.08
N ARG A 510 34.46 -11.99 45.50
CA ARG A 510 35.71 -11.21 45.42
C ARG A 510 36.77 -11.86 46.29
N VAL A 511 37.97 -12.03 45.76
CA VAL A 511 39.20 -11.97 46.57
C VAL A 511 40.16 -11.05 45.85
N CYS A 512 40.50 -9.96 46.52
CA CYS A 512 41.56 -9.03 46.17
C CYS A 512 42.34 -8.82 47.46
N VAL A 513 43.55 -9.36 47.56
CA VAL A 513 44.58 -8.90 48.51
C VAL A 513 45.93 -9.00 47.82
N LYS A 514 46.56 -7.84 47.67
CA LYS A 514 47.96 -7.55 47.26
C LYS A 514 48.93 -7.79 48.44
N PRO A 515 50.26 -7.72 48.28
CA PRO A 515 51.04 -7.16 47.16
C PRO A 515 51.78 -8.17 46.30
#